data_AF-A0A2V6L505-F1
#
_entry.id   AF-A0A2V6L505-F1
#
_cell.length_a   1.000
_cell.length_b   1.000
_cell.length_c   1.000
_cell.angle_alpha   90.00
_cell.angle_beta   90.00
_cell.angle_gamma   90.00
#
_symmetry.space_group_name_H-M   'P 1'
#
loop_
_entity.id
_entity.type
_entity.pdbx_description
1 polymer ?
#
loop_
_entity_poly.entity_id
_entity_poly.type
_entity_poly.pdbx_seq_one_letter_code
_entity_poly.pdbx_strand_id
1 'polypeptide(L)' 'MTQACPACGTAIDTTDAEPLARVACPRCGEKMRVERTFDHFVLLDTLGLGGMGTVYKARDTLLDRWWR' A
#
# COMPACT_ATOMS: atom_id res chain seq x y z
N MET A 1 4.03 -8.75 -7.65
CA MET A 1 4.51 -7.59 -6.87
C MET A 1 4.98 -8.07 -5.51
N THR A 2 6.19 -7.70 -5.11
CA THR A 2 6.81 -8.24 -3.90
C THR A 2 7.13 -7.13 -2.93
N GLN A 3 6.81 -7.31 -1.66
CA GLN A 3 7.08 -6.33 -0.60
C GLN A 3 7.86 -7.01 0.53
N ALA A 4 8.87 -6.32 1.06
CA ALA A 4 9.62 -6.84 2.20
C ALA A 4 8.81 -6.67 3.49
N CYS A 5 8.79 -7.71 4.31
CA CYS A 5 8.24 -7.63 5.66
C CYS A 5 9.07 -6.64 6.49
N PRO A 6 8.45 -5.62 7.12
CA PRO A 6 9.19 -4.64 7.91
C PRO A 6 9.83 -5.24 9.18
N ALA A 7 9.30 -6.37 9.69
CA ALA A 7 9.83 -7.01 10.88
C ALA A 7 10.98 -7.99 10.61
N CYS A 8 10.93 -8.76 9.52
CA CYS A 8 11.89 -9.86 9.28
C CYS A 8 12.59 -9.81 7.92
N GLY A 9 12.30 -8.80 7.08
CA GLY A 9 12.92 -8.61 5.76
C GLY A 9 12.48 -9.60 4.68
N THR A 10 11.63 -10.58 5.01
CA THR A 10 11.20 -11.59 4.05
C THR A 10 10.39 -10.97 2.93
N ALA A 11 10.72 -11.33 1.68
CA ALA A 11 9.95 -10.98 0.51
C ALA A 11 8.60 -11.69 0.53
N ILE A 12 7.51 -10.93 0.50
CA ILE A 12 6.14 -11.42 0.47
C ILE A 12 5.56 -11.10 -0.90
N ASP A 13 5.05 -12.12 -1.59
CA ASP A 13 4.26 -11.89 -2.79
C ASP A 13 2.91 -11.31 -2.40
N THR A 14 2.60 -10.15 -2.96
CA THR A 14 1.36 -9.42 -2.72
C THR A 14 0.57 -9.23 -4.00
N THR A 15 0.90 -9.90 -5.11
CA THR A 15 0.29 -9.66 -6.44
C THR A 15 -1.23 -9.60 -6.40
N ASP A 16 -1.88 -10.54 -5.72
CA ASP A 16 -3.34 -10.64 -5.65
C ASP A 16 -3.96 -9.87 -4.46
N ALA A 17 -3.14 -9.18 -3.67
CA ALA A 17 -3.63 -8.41 -2.54
C ALA A 17 -4.13 -7.04 -2.99
N GLU A 18 -5.30 -6.65 -2.49
CA GLU A 18 -5.84 -5.31 -2.70
C GLU A 18 -4.87 -4.24 -2.15
N PRO A 19 -4.81 -3.06 -2.79
CA PRO A 19 -4.04 -1.94 -2.26
C PRO A 19 -4.45 -1.64 -0.82
N LEU A 20 -3.46 -1.42 0.04
CA LEU A 20 -3.68 -1.06 1.44
C LEU A 20 -4.33 -2.14 2.31
N ALA A 21 -4.51 -3.37 1.80
CA ALA A 21 -4.98 -4.51 2.57
C ALA A 21 -3.99 -4.88 3.69
N ARG A 22 -4.51 -5.46 4.78
CA ARG A 22 -3.68 -6.02 5.86
C ARG A 22 -3.43 -7.50 5.60
N VAL A 23 -2.16 -7.87 5.51
CA VAL A 23 -1.72 -9.26 5.32
C VAL A 23 -0.76 -9.66 6.44
N ALA A 24 -0.72 -10.94 6.77
CA ALA A 24 0.26 -11.47 7.71
C ALA A 24 1.49 -11.98 6.95
N CYS A 25 2.69 -11.68 7.46
CA CYS A 25 3.92 -12.25 6.94
C CYS A 25 3.89 -13.77 7.13
N PRO A 26 4.07 -14.58 6.07
CA PRO A 26 4.04 -16.05 6.17
C PRO A 26 5.21 -16.61 6.99
N ARG A 27 6.28 -15.83 7.23
CA ARG A 27 7.45 -16.27 7.97
C ARG A 27 7.39 -15.94 9.46
N CYS A 28 7.05 -14.70 9.82
CA CYS A 28 7.07 -14.25 11.22
C CYS A 28 5.69 -13.90 11.80
N GLY A 29 4.63 -13.89 10.99
CA GLY A 29 3.28 -13.55 11.41
C GLY A 29 2.99 -12.05 11.56
N GLU A 30 3.96 -11.17 11.32
CA GLU A 30 3.78 -9.71 11.43
C GLU A 30 2.65 -9.23 10.52
N LYS A 31 1.74 -8.41 11.04
CA LYS A 31 0.63 -7.84 10.26
C LYS A 31 1.10 -6.55 9.61
N MET A 32 1.16 -6.54 8.29
CA MET A 32 1.61 -5.39 7.53
C MET A 32 0.58 -4.96 6.49
N ARG A 33 0.66 -3.69 6.11
CA ARG A 33 -0.18 -3.10 5.07
C ARG A 33 0.52 -3.25 3.73
N VAL A 34 -0.22 -3.69 2.73
CA VAL A 34 0.27 -3.80 1.36
C VAL A 34 0.43 -2.41 0.76
N GLU A 35 1.63 -2.09 0.32
CA GLU A 35 1.97 -0.83 -0.32
C GLU A 35 1.75 -0.91 -1.83
N ARG A 36 1.27 0.20 -2.39
CA ARG A 36 1.07 0.37 -3.83
C ARG A 36 1.48 1.77 -4.26
N THR A 37 2.16 1.80 -5.39
CA THR A 37 2.51 3.02 -6.10
C THR A 37 1.93 2.91 -7.50
N PHE A 38 1.21 3.95 -7.91
CA PHE A 38 0.67 4.09 -9.25
C PHE A 38 1.37 5.29 -9.89
N ASP A 39 2.22 5.05 -10.87
CA ASP A 39 3.11 6.07 -11.45
C ASP A 39 3.91 6.78 -10.33
N HIS A 40 3.68 8.07 -10.09
CA HIS A 40 4.32 8.86 -9.03
C HIS A 40 3.42 9.04 -7.80
N PHE A 41 2.30 8.33 -7.69
CA PHE A 41 1.39 8.40 -6.56
C PHE A 41 1.59 7.22 -5.61
N VAL A 42 2.05 7.49 -4.40
CA VAL A 42 2.11 6.51 -3.31
C VAL A 42 0.79 6.55 -2.55
N LEU A 43 0.07 5.43 -2.46
CA LEU A 43 -1.19 5.39 -1.70
C LEU A 43 -0.94 5.48 -0.19
N LEU A 44 -1.71 6.32 0.47
CA LEU A 44 -1.63 6.59 1.92
C LEU A 44 -2.82 6.01 2.67
N ASP A 45 -4.04 6.20 2.15
CA ASP A 45 -5.25 5.74 2.81
C ASP A 45 -6.42 5.49 1.87
N THR A 46 -7.44 4.77 2.35
CA THR A 46 -8.71 4.57 1.64
C THR A 46 -9.73 5.58 2.18
N LEU A 47 -10.25 6.45 1.32
CA LEU A 47 -11.22 7.49 1.68
C LEU A 47 -12.66 7.05 1.47
N GLY A 48 -12.90 6.14 0.53
CA GLY A 48 -14.25 5.65 0.24
C GLY A 48 -14.24 4.45 -0.68
N LEU A 49 -15.26 3.60 -0.54
CA LEU A 49 -15.51 2.44 -1.38
C LEU A 49 -16.93 2.53 -1.92
N GLY A 50 -17.13 2.24 -3.21
CA GLY A 50 -18.44 2.22 -3.83
C GLY A 50 -18.47 1.31 -5.06
N GLY A 51 -19.66 1.13 -5.64
CA GLY A 51 -19.85 0.23 -6.80
C GLY A 51 -19.03 0.63 -8.05
N MET A 52 -18.54 1.86 -8.11
CA MET A 52 -17.72 2.38 -9.20
C MET A 52 -16.21 2.31 -8.90
N GLY A 53 -15.81 1.84 -7.72
CA GLY A 53 -14.41 1.67 -7.32
C GLY A 53 -14.06 2.20 -5.94
N THR A 54 -12.76 2.31 -5.68
CA THR A 54 -12.18 2.74 -4.41
C THR A 54 -11.46 4.07 -4.57
N VAL A 55 -11.74 5.01 -3.68
CA VAL A 55 -11.09 6.33 -3.63
C VAL A 55 -9.96 6.27 -2.62
N TYR A 56 -8.75 6.59 -3.08
CA TYR A 56 -7.55 6.60 -2.24
C TYR A 56 -7.02 8.01 -2.03
N LYS A 57 -6.55 8.29 -0.82
CA LYS A 57 -5.61 9.39 -0.55
C LYS A 57 -4.23 8.94 -1.00
N ALA A 58 -3.56 9.75 -1.81
CA ALA A 58 -2.21 9.46 -2.27
C ALA A 58 -1.27 10.67 -2.11
N ARG A 59 0.03 10.40 -2.00
CA ARG A 59 1.09 11.40 -2.11
C ARG A 59 1.68 11.36 -3.51
N ASP A 60 1.62 12.48 -4.20
CA ASP A 60 2.38 12.73 -5.41
C ASP A 60 3.87 12.91 -5.07
N THR A 61 4.75 12.12 -5.66
CA THR A 61 6.20 12.17 -5.40
C THR A 61 6.96 13.17 -6.27
N LEU A 62 6.32 13.73 -7.31
CA LEU A 62 6.89 14.75 -8.20
C LEU A 62 6.47 16.17 -7.79
N LEU A 63 5.30 16.33 -7.19
CA LEU A 63 4.84 17.57 -6.59
C LEU A 63 5.22 17.62 -5.11
N ASP A 64 6.44 18.07 -4.83
CA ASP A 64 6.90 18.37 -3.46
C ASP A 64 6.37 19.72 -2.97
N ARG A 65 5.04 19.88 -2.97
CA ARG A 65 4.38 21.14 -2.60
C ARG A 65 3.40 20.87 -1.47
N TRP A 66 3.83 21.25 -0.27
CA TRP A 66 3.00 21.26 0.93
C TRP A 66 2.04 22.44 0.83
N TRP A 67 0.77 22.19 0.55
CA TRP A 67 -0.25 23.19 0.82
C TRP A 67 -0.48 23.18 2.34
N ARG A 68 0.04 24.21 3.01
CA ARG A 68 -0.29 24.57 4.38
C ARG A 68 -1.06 25.88 4.37
#